data_AF-A0AAU6GK72-F1
#
_entry.id   AF-A0AAU6GK72-F1
#
_cell.length_a   1.000
_cell.length_b   1.000
_cell.length_c   1.000
_cell.angle_alpha   90.00
_cell.angle_beta   90.00
_cell.angle_gamma   90.00
#
_symmetry.space_group_name_H-M   'P 1'
#
loop_
_entity.id
_entity.type
_entity.pdbx_description
1 polymer ?
#
loop_
_entity_poly.entity_id
_entity_poly.type
_entity_poly.pdbx_seq_one_letter_code
_entity_poly.pdbx_strand_id
1 'polypeptide(L)'
;MSQPLPQLPKPEFVLIHVEAPPEVPAQIAVDLGETGIPAGLIGYEYRPLSEAVLLEGIGERGLVAIATSGLFGRIAVDVATGHVVQIPKIDSARAPRLVNSDLGSFNQCVAAVIARFPFYADGDEDRFEAVAEELRDLISGIDEAALAHNGFWETFCDDVAMGDYEDWDA
;
A
#
# COMPACT_ATOMS: atom_id res chain seq x y z
N MET A 1 -17.53 12.20 -20.15
CA MET A 1 -16.18 12.79 -20.10
C MET A 1 -15.77 12.78 -18.64
N SER A 2 -14.91 11.84 -18.25
CA SER A 2 -14.38 11.79 -16.89
C SER A 2 -13.40 12.95 -16.73
N GLN A 3 -13.50 13.72 -15.65
CA GLN A 3 -12.46 14.70 -15.35
C GLN A 3 -11.13 13.97 -15.12
N PRO A 4 -10.01 14.48 -15.63
CA PRO A 4 -8.70 13.94 -15.30
C PRO A 4 -8.50 14.00 -13.78
N LEU A 5 -7.94 12.92 -13.21
CA LEU A 5 -7.62 12.89 -11.79
C LEU A 5 -6.59 14.00 -11.49
N PRO A 6 -6.68 14.66 -10.31
CA PRO A 6 -5.81 15.79 -9.98
C PRO A 6 -4.37 15.31 -9.81
N GLN A 7 -3.41 15.91 -10.53
CA GLN A 7 -1.98 15.58 -10.41
C GLN A 7 -1.55 15.50 -8.94
N LEU A 8 -0.87 14.40 -8.61
CA LEU A 8 -0.33 14.16 -7.29
C LEU A 8 1.06 14.83 -7.17
N PRO A 9 1.42 15.35 -5.98
CA PRO A 9 2.77 15.86 -5.75
C PRO A 9 3.79 14.72 -5.93
N LYS A 10 5.06 15.06 -6.21
CA LYS A 10 6.13 14.07 -6.23
C LYS A 10 6.10 13.22 -4.95
N PRO A 11 6.17 11.88 -5.07
CA PRO A 11 6.08 11.02 -3.91
C PRO A 11 7.26 11.28 -2.98
N GLU A 12 6.97 11.49 -1.70
CA GLU A 12 7.95 11.65 -0.64
C GLU A 12 7.61 10.65 0.47
N PHE A 13 8.61 9.91 0.94
CA PHE A 13 8.42 9.01 2.05
C PHE A 13 8.44 9.78 3.37
N VAL A 14 7.25 9.93 3.96
CA VAL A 14 7.05 10.52 5.28
C VAL A 14 6.17 9.58 6.09
N LEU A 15 6.51 9.37 7.36
CA LEU A 15 5.65 8.65 8.29
C LEU A 15 4.74 9.63 9.03
N ILE A 16 3.48 9.23 9.16
CA ILE A 16 2.47 9.92 9.96
C ILE A 16 1.90 8.96 11.00
N HIS A 17 1.34 9.54 12.06
CA HIS A 17 0.63 8.78 13.08
C HIS A 17 -0.86 8.96 12.85
N VAL A 18 -1.57 7.85 12.73
CA VAL A 18 -3.01 7.83 12.61
C VAL A 18 -3.60 7.73 14.01
N GLU A 19 -4.66 8.51 14.26
CA GLU A 19 -5.38 8.43 15.52
C GLU A 19 -6.02 7.04 15.65
N ALA A 20 -5.76 6.36 16.76
CA ALA A 20 -6.36 5.07 17.08
C ALA A 20 -7.45 5.29 18.14
N PRO A 21 -8.75 5.22 17.77
CA PRO A 21 -9.82 5.40 18.72
C PRO A 21 -9.92 4.21 19.70
N PRO A 22 -10.65 4.36 20.83
CA PRO A 22 -10.69 3.35 21.90
C PRO A 22 -11.16 1.96 21.47
N GLU A 23 -11.89 1.86 20.36
CA GLU A 23 -12.35 0.62 19.75
C GLU A 23 -11.21 -0.17 19.10
N VAL A 24 -10.11 0.48 18.72
CA VAL A 24 -8.92 -0.18 18.16
C VAL A 24 -8.22 -1.00 19.24
N PRO A 25 -7.87 -2.28 18.98
CA PRO A 25 -7.15 -3.10 19.92
C PRO A 25 -5.84 -2.45 20.39
N ALA A 26 -5.60 -2.47 21.71
CA ALA A 26 -4.53 -1.70 22.34
C ALA A 26 -3.14 -1.96 21.74
N GLN A 27 -2.83 -3.21 21.39
CA GLN A 27 -1.54 -3.52 20.77
C GLN A 27 -1.40 -2.88 19.38
N ILE A 28 -2.45 -2.94 18.55
CA ILE A 28 -2.46 -2.29 17.23
C ILE A 28 -2.33 -0.78 17.37
N ALA A 29 -3.02 -0.18 18.35
CA ALA A 29 -2.91 1.25 18.64
C ALA A 29 -1.47 1.65 19.03
N VAL A 30 -0.79 0.82 19.84
CA VAL A 30 0.63 1.02 20.18
C VAL A 30 1.50 0.90 18.94
N ASP A 31 1.34 -0.16 18.14
CA ASP A 31 2.15 -0.40 16.95
C ASP A 31 2.02 0.75 15.93
N LEU A 32 0.80 1.25 15.71
CA LEU A 32 0.53 2.43 14.87
C LEU A 32 1.14 3.71 15.45
N GLY A 33 1.15 3.86 16.78
CA GLY A 33 1.72 5.00 17.47
C GLY A 33 3.25 5.01 17.50
N GLU A 34 3.90 3.85 17.49
CA GLU A 34 5.36 3.72 17.50
C GLU A 34 5.96 3.66 16.10
N THR A 35 5.32 2.92 15.18
CA THR A 35 5.84 2.65 13.84
C THR A 35 5.37 3.71 12.83
N GLY A 36 4.18 4.27 13.03
CA GLY A 36 3.51 5.12 12.06
C GLY A 36 3.15 4.38 10.76
N ILE A 37 2.53 5.11 9.84
CA ILE A 37 2.19 4.63 8.49
C ILE A 37 2.68 5.65 7.44
N PRO A 38 2.84 5.26 6.17
CA PRO A 38 3.27 6.19 5.14
C PRO A 38 2.18 7.25 4.90
N ALA A 39 2.60 8.50 4.68
CA ALA A 39 1.72 9.62 4.33
C ALA A 39 1.13 9.48 2.91
N GLY A 40 1.73 8.63 2.09
CA GLY A 40 1.31 8.34 0.73
C GLY A 40 2.14 7.22 0.10
N LEU A 41 1.72 6.84 -1.10
CA LEU A 41 2.44 5.98 -2.05
C LEU A 41 2.36 6.66 -3.42
N ILE A 42 3.04 6.07 -4.40
CA ILE A 42 2.93 6.44 -5.81
C ILE A 42 1.51 6.13 -6.30
N GLY A 43 0.90 7.08 -7.01
CA GLY A 43 -0.47 6.95 -7.51
C GLY A 43 -1.58 7.06 -6.45
N TYR A 44 -2.75 6.52 -6.78
CA TYR A 44 -3.95 6.56 -5.92
C TYR A 44 -4.20 5.26 -5.16
N GLU A 45 -3.27 4.30 -5.26
CA GLU A 45 -3.42 2.95 -4.71
C GLU A 45 -3.39 2.89 -3.18
N TYR A 46 -2.89 3.95 -2.55
CA TYR A 46 -2.86 4.09 -1.10
C TYR A 46 -3.06 5.55 -0.70
N ARG A 47 -4.01 5.81 0.21
CA ARG A 47 -4.16 7.09 0.88
C ARG A 47 -4.49 6.89 2.36
N PRO A 48 -3.70 7.44 3.29
CA PRO A 48 -3.92 7.22 4.70
C PRO A 48 -5.27 7.81 5.15
N LEU A 49 -5.90 7.15 6.12
CA LEU A 49 -7.02 7.70 6.85
C LEU A 49 -6.50 8.65 7.93
N SER A 50 -7.30 9.66 8.30
CA SER A 50 -6.99 10.52 9.44
C SER A 50 -7.11 9.78 10.78
N GLU A 51 -7.95 8.74 10.81
CA GLU A 51 -8.27 7.95 11.99
C GLU A 51 -8.43 6.47 11.57
N ALA A 52 -7.91 5.56 12.39
CA ALA A 52 -7.97 4.13 12.16
C ALA A 52 -9.37 3.62 12.48
N VAL A 53 -9.86 2.67 11.67
CA VAL A 53 -11.23 2.15 11.81
C VAL A 53 -11.21 0.65 12.05
N LEU A 54 -11.75 0.20 13.18
CA LEU A 54 -11.98 -1.22 13.41
C LEU A 54 -13.13 -1.72 12.52
N LEU A 55 -12.83 -2.71 11.68
CA LEU A 55 -13.77 -3.43 10.83
C LEU A 55 -14.03 -4.80 11.45
N GLU A 56 -15.15 -4.91 12.14
CA GLU A 56 -15.62 -6.18 12.71
C GLU A 56 -16.23 -7.09 11.63
N GLY A 57 -16.21 -8.41 11.86
CA GLY A 57 -16.82 -9.40 10.96
C GLY A 57 -16.00 -9.72 9.71
N ILE A 58 -14.80 -9.16 9.57
CA ILE A 58 -13.80 -9.53 8.55
C ILE A 58 -12.55 -10.03 9.28
N GLY A 59 -12.03 -11.19 8.86
CA GLY A 59 -10.94 -11.87 9.59
C GLY A 59 -11.41 -12.50 10.92
N GLU A 60 -10.50 -13.14 11.64
CA GLU A 60 -10.86 -13.86 12.89
C GLU A 60 -11.15 -12.89 14.04
N ARG A 61 -10.36 -11.81 14.15
CA ARG A 61 -10.45 -10.82 15.25
C ARG A 61 -10.80 -9.40 14.78
N GLY A 62 -11.27 -9.27 13.54
CA GLY A 62 -11.44 -7.96 12.90
C GLY A 62 -10.15 -7.48 12.23
N LEU A 63 -10.28 -6.40 11.48
CA LEU A 63 -9.18 -5.70 10.81
C LEU A 63 -9.21 -4.22 11.20
N VAL A 64 -8.05 -3.59 11.35
CA VAL A 64 -7.96 -2.15 11.62
C VAL A 64 -7.55 -1.46 10.33
N ALA A 65 -8.50 -0.80 9.66
CA ALA A 65 -8.24 -0.05 8.44
C ALA A 65 -7.44 1.22 8.73
N ILE A 66 -6.40 1.45 7.94
CA ILE A 66 -5.45 2.57 8.10
C ILE A 66 -5.35 3.44 6.85
N ALA A 67 -5.76 2.92 5.69
CA ALA A 67 -5.74 3.65 4.44
C ALA A 67 -6.84 3.17 3.48
N THR A 68 -7.22 4.02 2.53
CA THR A 68 -7.99 3.60 1.34
C THR A 68 -7.05 3.00 0.30
N SER A 69 -7.54 2.02 -0.46
CA SER A 69 -6.82 1.47 -1.62
C SER A 69 -7.70 1.48 -2.86
N GLY A 70 -7.25 2.16 -3.92
CA GLY A 70 -8.07 2.44 -5.09
C GLY A 70 -9.42 3.11 -4.74
N LEU A 71 -10.44 2.85 -5.54
CA LEU A 71 -11.77 3.46 -5.37
C LEU A 71 -12.61 2.88 -4.23
N PHE A 72 -12.44 1.59 -3.93
CA PHE A 72 -13.36 0.85 -3.06
C PHE A 72 -12.67 0.06 -1.95
N GLY A 73 -11.35 -0.07 -1.99
CA GLY A 73 -10.60 -0.93 -1.10
C GLY A 73 -10.11 -0.22 0.16
N ARG A 74 -9.51 -1.02 1.03
CA ARG A 74 -8.80 -0.58 2.24
C ARG A 74 -7.47 -1.32 2.36
N ILE A 75 -6.48 -0.65 2.93
CA ILE A 75 -5.34 -1.30 3.58
C ILE A 75 -5.63 -1.31 5.08
N ALA A 76 -5.42 -2.46 5.70
CA ALA A 76 -5.72 -2.69 7.10
C ALA A 76 -4.66 -3.57 7.76
N VAL A 77 -4.59 -3.54 9.09
CA VAL A 77 -3.82 -4.48 9.89
C VAL A 77 -4.77 -5.57 10.41
N ASP A 78 -4.44 -6.83 10.18
CA ASP A 78 -5.18 -7.95 10.75
C ASP A 78 -4.87 -8.07 12.25
N VAL A 79 -5.90 -7.99 13.08
CA VAL A 79 -5.76 -7.96 14.55
C VAL A 79 -5.21 -9.28 15.10
N ALA A 80 -5.45 -10.40 14.42
CA ALA A 80 -5.00 -11.71 14.88
C ALA A 80 -3.52 -11.96 14.57
N THR A 81 -3.03 -11.45 13.43
CA THR A 81 -1.70 -11.78 12.91
C THR A 81 -0.71 -10.63 12.91
N GLY A 82 -1.20 -9.37 12.95
CA GLY A 82 -0.37 -8.18 12.75
C GLY A 82 -0.01 -7.93 11.28
N HIS A 83 -0.45 -8.79 10.36
CA HIS A 83 -0.17 -8.63 8.93
C HIS A 83 -0.89 -7.41 8.36
N VAL A 84 -0.23 -6.73 7.43
CA VAL A 84 -0.87 -5.72 6.60
C VAL A 84 -1.59 -6.42 5.46
N VAL A 85 -2.87 -6.10 5.28
CA VAL A 85 -3.75 -6.74 4.29
C VAL A 85 -4.52 -5.72 3.47
N GLN A 86 -4.83 -6.08 2.23
CA GLN A 86 -5.71 -5.34 1.35
C GLN A 86 -7.10 -5.98 1.40
N ILE A 87 -8.10 -5.17 1.66
CA ILE A 87 -9.51 -5.51 1.48
C ILE A 87 -9.93 -4.91 0.13
N PRO A 88 -10.13 -5.71 -0.93
CA PRO A 88 -10.43 -5.16 -2.26
C PRO A 88 -11.74 -4.36 -2.31
N LYS A 89 -12.72 -4.77 -1.50
CA LYS A 89 -14.01 -4.09 -1.30
C LYS A 89 -14.61 -4.52 0.04
N ILE A 90 -15.00 -3.55 0.87
CA ILE A 90 -15.50 -3.76 2.25
C ILE A 90 -16.68 -4.74 2.31
N ASP A 91 -17.60 -4.69 1.33
CA ASP A 91 -18.80 -5.54 1.29
C ASP A 91 -18.62 -6.82 0.44
N SER A 92 -17.40 -7.16 0.04
CA SER A 92 -17.18 -8.38 -0.75
C SER A 92 -16.94 -9.59 0.14
N ALA A 93 -17.47 -10.75 -0.25
CA ALA A 93 -17.17 -12.02 0.40
C ALA A 93 -15.74 -12.53 0.13
N ARG A 94 -14.88 -11.71 -0.50
CA ARG A 94 -13.49 -12.08 -0.78
C ARG A 94 -12.67 -11.90 0.49
N ALA A 95 -11.84 -12.88 0.79
CA ALA A 95 -10.89 -12.78 1.88
C ALA A 95 -9.94 -11.58 1.66
N PRO A 96 -9.48 -10.92 2.74
CA PRO A 96 -8.37 -9.99 2.68
C PRO A 96 -7.15 -10.67 2.07
N ARG A 97 -6.36 -9.91 1.31
CA ARG A 97 -5.12 -10.39 0.68
C ARG A 97 -3.93 -9.85 1.45
N LEU A 98 -2.90 -10.66 1.64
CA LEU A 98 -1.67 -10.20 2.24
C LEU A 98 -1.06 -9.07 1.40
N VAL A 99 -0.58 -8.03 2.08
CA VAL A 99 0.20 -6.93 1.52
C VAL A 99 1.62 -7.04 2.04
N ASN A 100 1.76 -7.13 3.37
CA ASN A 100 3.03 -7.35 4.03
C ASN A 100 2.84 -8.13 5.34
N SER A 101 3.90 -8.81 5.76
CA SER A 101 3.99 -9.58 6.99
C SER A 101 3.80 -8.72 8.24
N ASP A 102 4.17 -7.44 8.20
CA ASP A 102 3.99 -6.50 9.30
C ASP A 102 4.06 -5.05 8.83
N LEU A 103 3.75 -4.11 9.74
CA LEU A 103 3.70 -2.68 9.44
C LEU A 103 5.08 -2.07 9.14
N GLY A 104 6.14 -2.55 9.79
CA GLY A 104 7.50 -2.09 9.54
C GLY A 104 7.98 -2.49 8.15
N SER A 105 7.74 -3.75 7.77
CA SER A 105 8.00 -4.28 6.43
C SER A 105 7.22 -3.50 5.36
N PHE A 106 5.95 -3.20 5.60
CA PHE A 106 5.16 -2.33 4.71
C PHE A 106 5.80 -0.95 4.53
N ASN A 107 6.19 -0.28 5.63
CA ASN A 107 6.83 1.03 5.57
C ASN A 107 8.15 0.99 4.80
N GLN A 108 8.96 -0.06 4.97
CA GLN A 108 10.22 -0.23 4.25
C GLN A 108 9.99 -0.47 2.75
N CYS A 109 9.00 -1.29 2.36
CA CYS A 109 8.65 -1.47 0.95
C CYS A 109 8.21 -0.16 0.30
N VAL A 110 7.33 0.60 0.96
CA VAL A 110 6.88 1.92 0.47
C VAL A 110 8.07 2.88 0.33
N ALA A 111 8.97 2.92 1.31
CA ALA A 111 10.17 3.76 1.25
C ALA A 111 11.08 3.39 0.08
N ALA A 112 11.32 2.09 -0.15
CA ALA A 112 12.15 1.60 -1.25
C ALA A 112 11.54 1.93 -2.62
N VAL A 113 10.24 1.72 -2.77
CA VAL A 113 9.49 2.03 -3.99
C VAL A 113 9.51 3.53 -4.30
N ILE A 114 9.28 4.38 -3.29
CA ILE A 114 9.36 5.84 -3.46
C ILE A 114 10.79 6.28 -3.78
N ALA A 115 11.81 5.71 -3.13
CA ALA A 115 13.21 6.03 -3.39
C ALA A 115 13.64 5.67 -4.82
N ARG A 116 12.99 4.69 -5.44
CA ARG A 116 13.24 4.28 -6.82
C ARG A 116 12.56 5.17 -7.86
N PHE A 117 11.61 6.01 -7.45
CA PHE A 117 10.91 6.94 -8.33
C PHE A 117 11.82 8.11 -8.77
N PRO A 118 11.77 8.60 -10.01
CA PRO A 118 10.87 8.20 -11.11
C PRO A 118 11.24 6.84 -11.72
N PHE A 119 10.21 6.09 -12.15
CA PHE A 119 10.41 4.76 -12.73
C PHE A 119 10.96 4.81 -14.15
N TYR A 120 10.52 5.78 -14.92
CA TYR A 120 10.83 5.87 -16.34
C TYR A 120 11.83 6.99 -16.58
N ALA A 121 12.89 6.66 -17.32
CA ALA A 121 13.76 7.65 -17.93
C ALA A 121 13.32 7.80 -19.40
N ASP A 122 13.42 9.01 -19.95
CA ASP A 122 12.90 9.34 -21.28
C ASP A 122 13.20 8.28 -22.36
N GLY A 123 12.13 7.71 -22.92
CA GLY A 123 12.10 7.14 -24.28
C GLY A 123 12.48 5.66 -24.47
N ASP A 124 12.33 4.80 -23.45
CA ASP A 124 12.65 3.37 -23.61
C ASP A 124 11.65 2.45 -22.89
N GLU A 125 10.53 2.16 -23.57
CA GLU A 125 9.47 1.23 -23.12
C GLU A 125 10.02 -0.17 -22.79
N ASP A 126 11.10 -0.63 -23.46
CA ASP A 126 11.75 -1.91 -23.19
C ASP A 126 12.34 -1.98 -21.77
N ARG A 127 12.47 -0.83 -21.08
CA ARG A 127 12.97 -0.75 -19.70
C ARG A 127 11.87 -0.87 -18.66
N PHE A 128 10.58 -0.76 -19.01
CA PHE A 128 9.49 -0.76 -18.03
C PHE A 128 9.45 -2.09 -17.27
N GLU A 129 9.55 -3.21 -17.99
CA GLU A 129 9.65 -4.55 -17.41
C GLU A 129 10.88 -4.68 -16.51
N ALA A 130 12.04 -4.15 -16.93
CA ALA A 130 13.26 -4.21 -16.13
C ALA A 130 13.14 -3.42 -14.81
N VAL A 131 12.40 -2.31 -14.81
CA VAL A 131 12.12 -1.54 -13.59
C VAL A 131 11.12 -2.27 -12.70
N ALA A 132 10.09 -2.90 -13.27
CA ALA A 132 9.16 -3.72 -12.51
C ALA A 132 9.88 -4.90 -11.82
N GLU A 133 10.77 -5.60 -12.52
CA GLU A 133 11.59 -6.67 -11.95
C GLU A 133 12.52 -6.16 -10.83
N GLU A 134 13.14 -4.99 -11.01
CA GLU A 134 13.94 -4.36 -9.95
C GLU A 134 13.09 -4.07 -8.69
N LEU A 135 11.86 -3.58 -8.87
CA LEU A 135 10.94 -3.34 -7.75
C LEU A 135 10.50 -4.64 -7.08
N ARG A 136 10.25 -5.71 -7.84
CA ARG A 136 9.98 -7.04 -7.29
C ARG A 136 11.15 -7.54 -6.42
N ASP A 137 12.37 -7.40 -6.91
CA ASP A 137 13.58 -7.77 -6.14
C ASP A 137 13.71 -6.94 -4.84
N LEU A 138 13.48 -5.63 -4.93
CA LEU A 138 13.51 -4.74 -3.75
C LEU A 138 12.45 -5.11 -2.71
N ILE A 139 11.20 -5.34 -3.15
CA ILE A 139 10.07 -5.65 -2.28
C ILE A 139 10.25 -7.02 -1.63
N SER A 140 10.58 -8.05 -2.42
CA SER A 140 10.79 -9.41 -1.90
C SER A 140 12.03 -9.52 -1.00
N GLY A 141 13.06 -8.69 -1.22
CA GLY A 141 14.21 -8.59 -0.34
C GLY A 141 13.90 -8.01 1.05
N ILE A 142 12.82 -7.23 1.17
CA ILE A 142 12.31 -6.70 2.44
C ILE A 142 11.32 -7.69 3.07
N ASP A 143 10.39 -8.19 2.27
CA ASP A 143 9.32 -9.08 2.71
C ASP A 143 8.94 -10.05 1.58
N GLU A 144 9.43 -11.28 1.67
CA GLU A 144 9.21 -12.33 0.66
C GLU A 144 7.72 -12.58 0.41
N ALA A 145 6.87 -12.42 1.43
CA ALA A 145 5.44 -12.69 1.32
C ALA A 145 4.66 -11.58 0.59
N ALA A 146 5.28 -10.42 0.36
CA ALA A 146 4.65 -9.25 -0.24
C ALA A 146 4.28 -9.44 -1.73
N LEU A 147 5.03 -10.29 -2.47
CA LEU A 147 4.77 -10.62 -3.87
C LEU A 147 3.85 -11.85 -4.04
N ALA A 148 2.88 -12.01 -3.15
CA ALA A 148 1.83 -13.00 -3.35
C ALA A 148 1.13 -12.77 -4.70
N HIS A 149 0.85 -13.85 -5.44
CA HIS A 149 0.28 -13.76 -6.78
C HIS A 149 -1.08 -13.00 -6.78
N ASN A 150 -1.21 -11.97 -7.63
CA ASN A 150 -2.34 -11.04 -7.67
C ASN A 150 -2.58 -10.31 -6.33
N GLY A 151 -1.50 -10.13 -5.56
CA GLY A 151 -1.42 -9.30 -4.37
C GLY A 151 -1.15 -7.84 -4.74
N PHE A 152 -1.16 -7.00 -3.70
CA PHE A 152 -1.05 -5.55 -3.86
C PHE A 152 0.22 -5.12 -4.59
N TRP A 153 1.38 -5.61 -4.14
CA TRP A 153 2.67 -5.23 -4.72
C TRP A 153 2.92 -5.83 -6.09
N GLU A 154 2.42 -7.05 -6.34
CA GLU A 154 2.55 -7.67 -7.65
C GLU A 154 1.76 -6.87 -8.71
N THR A 155 0.52 -6.49 -8.40
CA THR A 155 -0.28 -5.63 -9.29
C THR A 155 0.36 -4.26 -9.47
N PHE A 156 0.93 -3.67 -8.42
CA PHE A 156 1.68 -2.42 -8.56
C PHE A 156 2.88 -2.56 -9.52
N CYS A 157 3.62 -3.66 -9.46
CA CYS A 157 4.74 -3.92 -10.38
C CYS A 157 4.23 -4.15 -11.81
N ASP A 158 3.08 -4.81 -11.99
CA ASP A 158 2.42 -4.95 -13.29
C ASP A 158 2.05 -3.57 -13.89
N ASP A 159 1.49 -2.66 -13.09
CA ASP A 159 1.17 -1.29 -13.52
C ASP A 159 2.44 -0.53 -13.93
N VAL A 160 3.56 -0.75 -13.22
CA VAL A 160 4.87 -0.19 -13.60
C VAL A 160 5.37 -0.79 -14.92
N ALA A 161 5.23 -2.10 -15.12
CA ALA A 161 5.59 -2.74 -16.40
C ALA A 161 4.75 -2.22 -17.58
N MET A 162 3.50 -1.80 -17.32
CA MET A 162 2.59 -1.23 -18.32
C MET A 162 2.82 0.26 -18.61
N GLY A 163 3.66 0.95 -17.84
CA GLY A 163 3.94 2.38 -18.05
C GLY A 163 2.94 3.33 -17.38
N ASP A 164 2.10 2.86 -16.45
CA ASP A 164 0.96 3.64 -15.90
C ASP A 164 1.36 4.91 -15.12
N TYR A 165 2.66 5.13 -14.89
CA TYR A 165 3.20 6.29 -14.18
C TYR A 165 4.11 7.18 -15.07
N GLU A 166 4.13 6.98 -16.40
CA GLU A 166 5.05 7.67 -17.32
C GLU A 166 4.80 9.18 -17.35
N ASP A 167 3.54 9.58 -17.42
CA ASP A 167 3.11 10.98 -17.53
C ASP A 167 3.10 11.73 -16.18
N TRP A 168 3.82 11.27 -15.16
CA TRP A 168 3.76 11.89 -13.82
C TRP A 168 4.25 13.34 -13.80
N ASP A 169 5.26 13.67 -14.62
CA ASP A 169 5.87 15.00 -14.73
C ASP A 169 5.29 15.84 -15.91
N ALA A 170 4.28 15.34 -16.63
CA ALA A 170 3.73 15.94 -17.85
C ALA A 170 2.72 17.09 -17.62
#